data_AF-T2JYB7-F1
#
_entry.id   AF-T2JYB7-F1
#
_cell.length_a   1.000
_cell.length_b   1.000
_cell.length_c   1.000
_cell.angle_alpha   90.00
_cell.angle_beta   90.00
_cell.angle_gamma   90.00
#
_symmetry.space_group_name_H-M   'P 1'
#
loop_
_entity.id
_entity.type
_entity.pdbx_description
1 polymer ?
#
loop_
_entity_poly.entity_id
_entity_poly.type
_entity_poly.pdbx_seq_one_letter_code
_entity_poly.pdbx_strand_id
1 'polypeptide(L)'
;MSNEIAKRKLLSGICHGSIFFSATFVCIGVPIVILFISDDETVQNNAKEALNFHLNVWLYGIIFGILTLVLIGWLLLGILGIVTVVMPIIAIVKVLTNPNKVFRYPFILRVL
;
A
#
# COMPACT_ATOMS: atom_id res chain seq x y z
N MET A 1 0.03 -12.49 -24.39
CA MET A 1 1.24 -12.08 -23.63
C MET A 1 1.28 -10.58 -23.33
N SER A 2 1.10 -9.69 -24.30
CA SER A 2 1.05 -8.22 -24.04
C SER A 2 -0.10 -7.80 -23.13
N ASN A 3 -1.29 -8.39 -23.33
CA ASN A 3 -2.48 -8.04 -22.55
C ASN A 3 -2.38 -8.42 -21.07
N GLU A 4 -1.79 -9.59 -20.77
CA GLU A 4 -1.56 -10.05 -19.39
C GLU A 4 -0.60 -9.12 -18.64
N ILE A 5 0.47 -8.68 -19.29
CA ILE A 5 1.41 -7.72 -18.71
C ILE A 5 0.72 -6.38 -18.45
N ALA A 6 -0.09 -5.89 -19.39
CA ALA A 6 -0.85 -4.65 -19.21
C ALA A 6 -1.84 -4.74 -18.04
N LYS A 7 -2.59 -5.84 -17.94
CA LYS A 7 -3.51 -6.13 -16.82
C LYS A 7 -2.76 -6.17 -15.49
N ARG A 8 -1.61 -6.85 -15.43
CA ARG A 8 -0.78 -6.95 -14.23
C ARG A 8 -0.28 -5.59 -13.76
N LYS A 9 0.21 -4.75 -14.69
CA LYS A 9 0.63 -3.36 -14.42
C LYS A 9 -0.51 -2.54 -13.83
N LEU A 10 -1.67 -2.58 -14.48
CA LEU A 10 -2.85 -1.82 -14.09
C LEU A 10 -3.33 -2.21 -12.69
N LEU A 11 -3.59 -3.51 -12.47
CA LEU A 11 -4.14 -3.99 -11.20
C LEU A 11 -3.16 -3.80 -10.04
N SER A 12 -1.87 -4.10 -10.24
CA SER A 12 -0.85 -3.89 -9.20
C SER A 12 -0.67 -2.40 -8.88
N GLY A 13 -0.68 -1.54 -9.91
CA GLY A 13 -0.60 -0.10 -9.74
C GLY A 13 -1.79 0.47 -8.95
N ILE A 14 -3.00 0.03 -9.28
CA ILE A 14 -4.23 0.45 -8.59
C ILE A 14 -4.25 0.00 -7.12
N CYS A 15 -3.73 -1.20 -6.81
CA CYS A 15 -3.60 -1.65 -5.42
C CYS A 15 -2.80 -0.65 -4.57
N HIS A 16 -1.59 -0.31 -5.03
CA HIS A 16 -0.72 0.63 -4.33
C HIS A 16 -1.26 2.07 -4.37
N GLY A 17 -1.89 2.48 -5.47
CA GLY A 17 -2.49 3.80 -5.62
C GLY A 17 -3.77 4.03 -4.82
N SER A 18 -4.40 2.96 -4.32
CA SER A 18 -5.66 3.05 -3.57
C SER A 18 -5.59 4.00 -2.37
N ILE A 19 -4.43 4.11 -1.72
CA ILE A 19 -4.24 4.94 -0.54
C ILE A 19 -4.35 6.45 -0.79
N PHE A 20 -4.23 6.89 -2.04
CA PHE A 20 -4.41 8.31 -2.40
C PHE A 20 -5.87 8.76 -2.46
N PHE A 21 -6.82 7.81 -2.55
CA PHE A 21 -8.24 8.13 -2.59
C PHE A 21 -8.81 8.34 -1.18
N SER A 22 -8.33 7.57 -0.20
CA SER A 22 -8.68 7.72 1.21
C SER A 22 -7.67 6.99 2.07
N ALA A 23 -7.09 7.70 3.05
CA ALA A 23 -6.20 7.11 4.05
C ALA A 23 -6.97 6.45 5.21
N THR A 24 -8.28 6.67 5.35
CA THR A 24 -9.03 6.26 6.56
C THR A 24 -9.63 4.88 6.45
N PHE A 25 -10.60 4.60 5.57
CA PHE A 25 -11.24 3.26 5.55
C PHE A 25 -11.82 2.81 4.21
N VAL A 26 -12.21 3.72 3.31
CA VAL A 26 -12.95 3.33 2.09
C VAL A 26 -12.05 2.61 1.08
N CYS A 27 -10.75 2.92 1.05
CA CYS A 27 -9.90 2.54 -0.08
C CYS A 27 -9.11 1.24 0.08
N ILE A 28 -9.22 0.56 1.23
CA ILE A 28 -8.72 -0.83 1.37
C ILE A 28 -9.58 -1.82 0.58
N GLY A 29 -10.83 -1.43 0.26
CA GLY A 29 -11.72 -2.22 -0.59
C GLY A 29 -11.11 -2.52 -1.96
N VAL A 30 -10.30 -1.61 -2.52
CA VAL A 30 -9.64 -1.80 -3.82
C VAL A 30 -8.67 -2.99 -3.81
N PRO A 31 -7.62 -3.04 -2.97
CA PRO A 31 -6.75 -4.21 -2.91
C PRO A 31 -7.48 -5.46 -2.42
N ILE A 32 -8.50 -5.36 -1.56
CA ILE A 32 -9.33 -6.52 -1.19
C ILE A 32 -10.03 -7.13 -2.40
N VAL A 33 -10.77 -6.31 -3.16
CA VAL A 33 -11.49 -6.79 -4.34
C VAL A 33 -10.51 -7.39 -5.33
N ILE A 34 -9.39 -6.70 -5.63
CA ILE A 34 -8.36 -7.20 -6.55
C ILE A 34 -7.76 -8.53 -6.08
N LEU A 35 -7.51 -8.70 -4.77
CA LEU A 35 -7.00 -9.93 -4.18
C LEU A 35 -7.92 -11.13 -4.45
N PHE A 36 -9.24 -10.93 -4.40
CA PHE A 36 -10.21 -12.01 -4.58
C PHE A 36 -10.60 -12.27 -6.05
N ILE A 37 -10.53 -11.27 -6.93
CA ILE A 37 -10.93 -11.42 -8.35
C ILE A 37 -9.78 -11.78 -9.30
N SER A 38 -8.53 -11.64 -8.85
CA SER A 38 -7.37 -11.86 -9.71
C SER A 38 -6.84 -13.28 -9.59
N ASP A 39 -6.65 -13.96 -10.72
CA ASP A 39 -5.97 -15.27 -10.79
C ASP A 39 -4.44 -15.13 -10.93
N ASP A 40 -3.91 -13.91 -10.95
CA ASP A 40 -2.48 -13.65 -11.11
C ASP A 40 -1.80 -13.53 -9.75
N GLU A 41 -0.94 -14.50 -9.44
CA GLU A 41 -0.22 -14.57 -8.15
C GLU A 41 0.60 -13.31 -7.84
N THR A 42 1.15 -12.63 -8.86
CA THR A 42 1.91 -11.38 -8.67
C THR A 42 0.97 -10.23 -8.32
N VAL A 43 -0.21 -10.17 -8.94
CA VAL A 43 -1.23 -9.17 -8.60
C VAL A 43 -1.74 -9.40 -7.18
N GLN A 44 -2.08 -10.65 -6.83
CA GLN A 44 -2.54 -11.01 -5.48
C GLN A 44 -1.50 -10.63 -4.41
N ASN A 45 -0.22 -10.92 -4.64
CA ASN A 45 0.85 -10.55 -3.71
C ASN A 45 1.04 -9.03 -3.59
N ASN A 46 0.89 -8.26 -4.68
CA ASN A 46 0.90 -6.80 -4.60
C ASN A 46 -0.33 -6.25 -3.87
N ALA A 47 -1.49 -6.85 -4.05
CA ALA A 47 -2.70 -6.51 -3.32
C ALA A 47 -2.54 -6.73 -1.81
N LYS A 48 -1.96 -7.87 -1.40
CA LYS A 48 -1.60 -8.16 0.00
C LYS A 48 -0.61 -7.13 0.56
N GLU A 49 0.41 -6.75 -0.20
CA GLU A 49 1.37 -5.72 0.25
C GLU A 49 0.72 -4.36 0.43
N ALA A 50 -0.14 -3.93 -0.50
CA ALA A 50 -0.90 -2.69 -0.36
C ALA A 50 -1.82 -2.74 0.88
N LEU A 51 -2.50 -3.87 1.10
CA LEU A 51 -3.39 -4.05 2.25
C LEU A 51 -2.63 -4.05 3.58
N ASN A 52 -1.49 -4.74 3.65
CA ASN A 52 -0.59 -4.67 4.80
C ASN A 52 -0.09 -3.23 5.03
N PHE A 53 0.21 -2.46 3.97
CA PHE A 53 0.63 -1.06 4.11
C PHE A 53 -0.46 -0.19 4.74
N HIS A 54 -1.71 -0.30 4.30
CA HIS A 54 -2.86 0.39 4.92
C HIS A 54 -2.98 0.08 6.42
N LEU A 55 -2.92 -1.20 6.78
CA LEU A 55 -3.00 -1.64 8.18
C LEU A 55 -1.85 -1.06 9.03
N ASN A 56 -0.64 -1.01 8.49
CA ASN A 56 0.51 -0.43 9.18
C ASN A 56 0.40 1.09 9.33
N VAL A 57 -0.08 1.80 8.31
CA VAL A 57 -0.34 3.25 8.41
C VAL A 57 -1.34 3.54 9.53
N TRP A 58 -2.40 2.75 9.66
CA TRP A 58 -3.35 2.90 10.77
C TRP A 58 -2.74 2.58 12.13
N LEU A 59 -2.00 1.47 12.22
CA LEU A 59 -1.33 1.07 13.46
C LEU A 59 -0.35 2.15 13.93
N TYR A 60 0.54 2.60 13.04
CA TYR A 60 1.48 3.67 13.35
C TYR A 60 0.77 4.99 13.62
N GLY A 61 -0.32 5.29 12.91
CA GLY A 61 -1.14 6.47 13.16
C GLY A 61 -1.73 6.50 14.57
N ILE A 62 -2.25 5.35 15.06
CA ILE A 62 -2.76 5.22 16.42
C ILE A 62 -1.63 5.39 17.44
N ILE A 63 -0.51 4.67 17.25
CA ILE A 63 0.64 4.75 18.16
C ILE A 63 1.15 6.19 18.24
N PHE A 64 1.47 6.81 17.11
CA PHE A 64 1.99 8.18 17.07
C PHE A 64 0.96 9.21 17.54
N GLY A 65 -0.34 8.96 17.29
CA GLY A 65 -1.45 9.73 17.85
C GLY A 65 -1.43 9.76 19.37
N ILE A 66 -1.23 8.61 20.03
CA ILE A 66 -1.08 8.55 21.49
C ILE A 66 0.17 9.31 21.96
N LEU A 67 1.29 9.19 21.25
CA LEU A 67 2.53 9.92 21.58
C LEU A 67 2.42 11.44 21.41
N THR A 68 1.35 11.97 20.82
CA THR A 68 1.13 13.43 20.78
C THR A 68 0.94 14.03 22.18
N LEU A 69 0.47 13.23 23.16
CA LEU A 69 0.34 13.63 24.56
C LEU A 69 1.67 14.06 25.19
N VAL A 70 2.79 13.52 24.69
CA VAL A 70 4.15 13.88 25.10
C VAL A 70 4.91 14.63 24.01
N LEU A 71 4.17 15.29 23.11
CA LEU A 71 4.63 16.15 22.01
C LEU A 71 5.41 15.47 20.86
N ILE A 72 6.13 14.37 21.09
CA ILE A 72 6.91 13.69 20.03
C ILE A 72 6.03 13.10 18.93
N GLY A 73 4.77 12.76 19.23
CA GLY A 73 3.84 12.20 18.25
C GLY A 73 3.59 13.12 17.04
N TRP A 74 3.66 14.44 17.22
CA TRP A 74 3.47 15.39 16.11
C TRP A 74 4.53 15.23 15.02
N LEU A 75 5.80 15.09 15.41
CA LEU A 75 6.90 14.86 14.47
C LEU A 75 6.74 13.50 13.77
N LEU A 76 6.41 12.46 14.52
CA LEU A 76 6.24 11.11 13.98
C LEU A 76 5.05 11.02 13.01
N LEU A 77 3.94 11.68 13.30
CA LEU A 77 2.79 11.79 12.39
C LEU A 77 3.15 12.54 11.10
N GLY A 78 3.96 13.59 11.19
CA GLY A 78 4.48 14.30 10.01
C GLY A 78 5.32 13.38 9.11
N ILE A 79 6.24 12.59 9.69
CA ILE A 79 7.03 11.59 8.96
C ILE A 79 6.14 10.52 8.35
N LEU A 80 5.16 10.00 9.11
CA LEU A 80 4.21 9.00 8.64
C LEU A 80 3.40 9.51 7.45
N GLY A 81 2.97 10.78 7.46
CA GLY A 81 2.30 11.41 6.33
C GLY A 81 3.15 11.40 5.06
N ILE A 82 4.43 11.74 5.16
CA ILE A 82 5.37 11.70 4.04
C ILE A 82 5.53 10.25 3.53
N VAL A 83 5.75 9.29 4.43
CA VAL A 83 5.89 7.86 4.07
C VAL A 83 4.64 7.35 3.36
N THR A 84 3.45 7.72 3.84
CA THR A 84 2.15 7.34 3.27
C THR A 84 1.99 7.82 1.83
N VAL A 85 2.65 8.92 1.44
CA VAL A 85 2.61 9.43 0.07
C VAL A 85 3.74 8.88 -0.79
N VAL A 86 4.98 8.93 -0.29
CA VAL A 86 6.18 8.60 -1.07
C VAL A 86 6.27 7.11 -1.37
N MET A 87 6.00 6.25 -0.39
CA MET A 87 6.18 4.81 -0.55
C MET A 87 5.27 4.19 -1.63
N PRO A 88 3.96 4.53 -1.70
CA PRO A 88 3.10 4.04 -2.77
C PRO A 88 3.47 4.56 -4.16
N ILE A 89 3.98 5.80 -4.28
CA ILE A 89 4.51 6.29 -5.56
C ILE A 89 5.66 5.38 -6.03
N ILE A 90 6.61 5.07 -5.14
CA ILE A 90 7.73 4.16 -5.43
C ILE A 90 7.20 2.77 -5.81
N ALA A 91 6.19 2.27 -5.09
CA ALA A 91 5.57 0.98 -5.38
C ALA A 91 4.98 0.94 -6.79
N ILE A 92 4.19 1.96 -7.16
CA ILE A 92 3.59 2.13 -8.49
C ILE A 92 4.67 2.12 -9.56
N VAL A 93 5.70 2.97 -9.44
CA VAL A 93 6.80 3.03 -10.43
C VAL A 93 7.47 1.67 -10.58
N LYS A 94 7.71 0.95 -9.48
CA LYS A 94 8.36 -0.37 -9.51
C LYS A 94 7.50 -1.43 -10.17
N VAL A 95 6.19 -1.48 -9.92
CA VAL A 95 5.32 -2.47 -10.57
C VAL A 95 5.05 -2.14 -12.04
N LEU A 96 5.11 -0.86 -12.44
CA LEU A 96 4.98 -0.46 -13.83
C LEU A 96 6.23 -0.77 -14.67
N THR A 97 7.42 -0.65 -14.05
CA THR A 97 8.71 -0.95 -14.70
C THR A 97 9.06 -2.44 -14.66
N ASN A 98 8.73 -3.13 -13.56
CA ASN A 98 9.03 -4.54 -13.33
C ASN A 98 7.75 -5.32 -12.96
N PRO A 99 6.80 -5.49 -13.89
CA PRO A 99 5.47 -6.05 -13.58
C PRO A 99 5.52 -7.47 -13.02
N ASN A 100 6.56 -8.25 -13.32
CA ASN A 100 6.69 -9.62 -12.82
C ASN A 100 7.23 -9.70 -11.39
N LYS A 101 7.56 -8.56 -10.76
CA LYS A 101 8.13 -8.51 -9.42
C LYS A 101 7.17 -7.84 -8.45
N VAL A 102 6.91 -8.49 -7.32
CA VAL A 102 6.12 -7.93 -6.22
C VAL A 102 6.90 -6.80 -5.55
N PHE A 103 6.26 -5.64 -5.36
CA PHE A 103 6.84 -4.59 -4.54
C PHE A 103 6.65 -4.93 -3.06
N ARG A 104 7.73 -4.89 -2.28
CA ARG A 104 7.71 -5.14 -0.83
C ARG A 104 7.93 -3.83 -0.07
N TYR A 105 6.95 -3.39 0.70
CA TYR A 105 7.12 -2.21 1.56
C TYR A 105 8.13 -2.52 2.68
N PRO A 106 9.08 -1.62 2.97
CA PRO A 106 9.96 -1.76 4.12
C PRO A 106 9.20 -1.41 5.40
N PHE A 107 9.68 -1.93 6.54
CA PHE A 107 9.22 -1.55 7.88
C PHE A 107 7.70 -1.71 8.12
N ILE A 108 7.08 -2.71 7.48
CA ILE A 108 5.69 -3.09 7.72
C ILE A 108 5.59 -4.51 8.27
N LEU A 109 4.59 -4.73 9.10
CA LEU A 109 4.10 -6.04 9.48
C LEU A 109 3.31 -6.66 8.33
N ARG A 110 3.62 -7.92 7.99
CA ARG A 110 2.91 -8.69 6.96
C ARG A 110 2.05 -9.74 7.63
N VAL A 111 0.76 -9.45 7.72
CA VAL A 111 -0.23 -10.32 8.39
C VAL A 111 -1.10 -11.11 7.40
N LEU A 112 -0.96 -10.84 6.10
CA LEU A 112 -1.73 -11.40 4.98
C LEU A 112 -0.83 -12.08 3.93
#